data_AF-A0A552JPD8-F1
#
_entry.id   AF-A0A552JPD8-F1
#
_cell.length_a   1.000
_cell.length_b   1.000
_cell.length_c   1.000
_cell.angle_alpha   90.00
_cell.angle_beta   90.00
_cell.angle_gamma   90.00
#
_symmetry.space_group_name_H-M   'P 1'
#
loop_
_entity.id
_entity.type
_entity.pdbx_description
1 polymer ?
#
loop_
_entity_poly.entity_id
_entity_poly.type
_entity_poly.pdbx_seq_one_letter_code
_entity_poly.pdbx_strand_id
1 'polypeptide(L)' 'MKQLIECANTTQRELSKRTGIAEVTINSWVAKKKIPRLDNALVLCRELGVSLKTLSQSLGLDTTGIPDDSPN' A
#
# COMPACT_ATOMS: atom_id res chain seq x y z
N MET A 1 0.43 -5.43 -4.24
CA MET A 1 0.67 -3.97 -4.32
C MET A 1 0.46 -3.42 -5.73
N LYS A 2 1.04 -4.05 -6.78
CA LYS A 2 0.98 -3.55 -8.18
C LYS A 2 -0.44 -3.23 -8.66
N GLN A 3 -1.35 -4.18 -8.47
CA GLN A 3 -2.76 -4.03 -8.88
C GLN A 3 -3.50 -2.90 -8.12
N LEU A 4 -3.14 -2.60 -6.88
CA LEU A 4 -3.75 -1.49 -6.12
C LEU A 4 -3.33 -0.14 -6.69
N ILE A 5 -2.06 -0.02 -7.07
CA ILE A 5 -1.51 1.18 -7.72
C ILE A 5 -2.20 1.38 -9.08
N GLU A 6 -2.37 0.31 -9.85
CA GLU A 6 -3.10 0.35 -11.13
C GLU A 6 -4.59 0.69 -10.95
N CYS A 7 -5.27 0.12 -9.95
CA CYS A 7 -6.67 0.48 -9.62
C CYS A 7 -6.83 1.92 -9.17
N ALA A 8 -5.87 2.44 -8.41
CA ALA A 8 -5.86 3.84 -7.96
C ALA A 8 -5.52 4.83 -9.09
N ASN A 9 -5.41 4.37 -10.35
CA ASN A 9 -5.02 5.19 -11.51
C ASN A 9 -3.74 6.00 -11.26
N THR A 10 -2.83 5.45 -10.44
CA THR A 10 -1.57 6.08 -10.08
C THR A 10 -0.40 5.23 -10.55
N THR A 11 0.80 5.80 -10.57
CA THR A 11 2.03 5.06 -10.92
C THR A 11 2.96 5.03 -9.73
N GLN A 12 3.92 4.10 -9.72
CA GLN A 12 4.93 4.04 -8.66
C GLN A 12 5.71 5.37 -8.55
N ARG A 13 5.94 6.05 -9.67
CA ARG A 13 6.53 7.39 -9.73
C ARG A 13 5.68 8.45 -9.04
N GLU A 14 4.40 8.50 -9.39
CA GLU A 14 3.51 9.50 -8.82
C GLU A 14 3.30 9.25 -7.33
N LEU A 15 3.12 7.98 -6.95
CA LEU A 15 3.06 7.55 -5.56
C LEU A 15 4.35 7.92 -4.82
N SER A 16 5.52 7.72 -5.44
CA SER A 16 6.81 8.11 -4.87
C SER A 16 6.90 9.61 -4.61
N LYS A 17 6.47 10.44 -5.57
CA LYS A 17 6.43 11.90 -5.41
C LYS A 17 5.46 12.36 -4.32
N ARG A 18 4.26 11.79 -4.28
CA ARG A 18 3.22 12.20 -3.32
C ARG A 18 3.50 11.73 -1.89
N THR A 19 4.00 10.51 -1.75
CA THR A 19 4.33 9.93 -0.44
C THR A 19 5.72 10.32 0.06
N GLY A 20 6.58 10.85 -0.81
CA GLY A 20 8.00 11.08 -0.51
C GLY A 20 8.84 9.81 -0.39
N ILE A 21 8.25 8.64 -0.67
CA ILE A 21 8.91 7.34 -0.57
C ILE A 21 9.65 7.06 -1.86
N ALA A 22 10.90 6.60 -1.80
CA ALA A 22 11.65 6.28 -3.02
C ALA A 22 10.98 5.15 -3.83
N GLU A 23 10.93 5.29 -5.16
CA GLU A 23 10.40 4.26 -6.08
C GLU A 23 10.98 2.86 -5.81
N VAL A 24 12.28 2.78 -5.50
CA VAL A 24 12.95 1.50 -5.17
C VAL A 24 12.34 0.81 -3.95
N THR A 25 11.83 1.59 -3.00
CA THR A 25 11.20 1.08 -1.79
C THR A 25 9.79 0.58 -2.12
N ILE A 26 9.04 1.34 -2.93
CA ILE A 26 7.73 0.92 -3.45
C ILE A 26 7.87 -0.37 -4.26
N ASN A 27 8.86 -0.44 -5.15
CA ASN A 27 9.14 -1.62 -5.95
C ASN A 27 9.52 -2.83 -5.06
N SER A 28 10.25 -2.60 -3.96
CA SER A 28 10.55 -3.66 -2.98
C SER A 28 9.30 -4.22 -2.31
N TRP A 29 8.30 -3.37 -2.04
CA TRP A 29 6.98 -3.79 -1.52
C TRP A 29 6.15 -4.50 -2.59
N VAL A 30 6.19 -4.01 -3.83
CA VAL A 30 5.54 -4.65 -4.97
C VAL A 30 6.10 -6.04 -5.23
N ALA A 31 7.41 -6.19 -5.13
CA ALA A 31 8.11 -7.47 -5.25
C ALA A 31 7.97 -8.36 -4.01
N LYS A 32 7.19 -7.95 -2.99
CA LYS A 32 7.03 -8.64 -1.69
C LYS A 32 8.38 -8.93 -0.98
N LYS A 33 9.44 -8.19 -1.31
CA LYS A 33 10.76 -8.33 -0.68
C LYS A 33 10.83 -7.66 0.69
N LYS A 34 10.00 -6.63 0.89
CA LYS A 34 9.89 -5.90 2.16
C LYS A 34 8.43 -5.61 2.45
N ILE A 35 8.15 -5.41 3.73
CA ILE A 35 6.86 -4.91 4.21
C ILE A 35 7.07 -3.41 4.54
N PRO A 36 6.17 -2.51 4.12
CA PRO A 36 6.21 -1.11 4.54
C PRO A 36 6.10 -1.00 6.07
N ARG A 37 6.78 -0.02 6.68
CA ARG A 37 6.51 0.34 8.08
C ARG A 37 5.09 0.88 8.19
N LEU A 38 4.55 0.84 9.41
CA LEU A 38 3.19 1.31 9.70
C LEU A 38 2.94 2.74 9.19
N ASP A 39 3.88 3.68 9.44
CA ASP A 39 3.82 5.05 8.88
C ASP A 39 3.64 5.07 7.37
N ASN A 40 4.48 4.33 6.64
CA ASN A 40 4.41 4.29 5.19
C ASN A 40 3.12 3.59 4.71
N ALA A 41 2.69 2.54 5.40
CA ALA A 41 1.46 1.84 5.10
C ALA A 41 0.24 2.76 5.26
N LEU A 42 0.20 3.59 6.32
CA LEU A 42 -0.85 4.58 6.53
C LEU A 42 -0.87 5.63 5.41
N VAL A 43 0.30 6.16 5.03
CA VAL A 43 0.43 7.12 3.93
C VAL A 43 -0.06 6.49 2.61
N LEU A 44 0.34 5.26 2.33
CA LEU A 44 -0.10 4.52 1.14
C LEU A 44 -1.59 4.27 1.14
N CYS A 45 -2.16 3.85 2.27
CA CYS A 45 -3.60 3.64 2.43
C CYS A 45 -4.38 4.93 2.15
N ARG A 46 -3.88 6.07 2.65
CA ARG A 46 -4.50 7.37 2.45
C ARG A 46 -4.43 7.83 0.99
N GLU A 47 -3.27 7.64 0.34
CA GLU A 47 -3.06 8.03 -1.05
C GLU A 47 -3.78 7.12 -2.05
N LEU A 48 -3.81 5.82 -1.78
CA LEU A 48 -4.46 4.83 -2.64
C LEU A 48 -5.97 4.70 -2.35
N GLY A 49 -6.45 5.28 -1.25
CA GLY A 49 -7.84 5.16 -0.80
C GLY A 49 -8.22 3.71 -0.45
N VAL A 50 -7.28 2.94 0.09
CA VAL A 50 -7.48 1.52 0.44
C VAL A 50 -7.22 1.29 1.91
N SER A 51 -7.96 0.38 2.53
CA SER A 51 -7.71 -0.01 3.92
C SER A 51 -6.37 -0.74 4.07
N LEU A 52 -5.80 -0.65 5.28
CA LEU A 52 -4.58 -1.37 5.67
C LEU A 52 -4.72 -2.88 5.42
N LYS A 53 -5.93 -3.41 5.61
CA LYS A 53 -6.28 -4.80 5.30
C LYS A 53 -6.03 -5.15 3.83
N THR A 54 -6.58 -4.36 2.91
CA THR A 54 -6.44 -4.54 1.46
C THR A 54 -4.98 -4.43 1.03
N LEU A 55 -4.27 -3.44 1.55
CA LEU A 55 -2.83 -3.26 1.31
C LEU A 55 -2.02 -4.49 1.78
N SER A 56 -2.33 -4.98 2.99
CA SER A 56 -1.68 -6.14 3.60
C SER A 56 -1.95 -7.44 2.83
N GLN A 57 -3.20 -7.70 2.39
CA GLN A 57 -3.50 -8.84 1.51
C GLN A 57 -2.71 -8.76 0.21
N SER A 58 -2.58 -7.56 -0.36
CA SER A 58 -1.82 -7.34 -1.58
C SER A 58 -0.30 -7.50 -1.40
N LEU A 59 0.18 -7.44 -0.15
CA LEU A 59 1.56 -7.77 0.25
C LEU A 59 1.74 -9.27 0.53
N GLY A 60 0.65 -10.04 0.62
CA GLY A 60 0.67 -11.46 0.98
C GLY A 60 0.66 -11.70 2.48
N LEU A 61 0.19 -10.74 3.28
CA LEU A 61 -0.04 -10.91 4.71
C LEU A 61 -1.45 -11.47 4.94
N ASP A 62 -1.55 -12.43 5.84
CA ASP A 62 -2.82 -12.95 6.33
C ASP A 62 -3.53 -11.90 7.19
N THR A 63 -4.64 -11.39 6.70
CA THR A 63 -5.50 -10.43 7.41
C THR A 63 -6.82 -11.04 7.87
N THR A 64 -6.89 -12.37 7.87
CA THR A 64 -8.03 -13.14 8.35
C THR A 64 -8.28 -12.83 9.83
N GLY A 65 -9.42 -12.20 10.13
CA GLY A 65 -9.81 -11.81 11.49
C GLY A 65 -9.42 -10.39 11.92
N ILE A 66 -8.77 -9.60 11.05
CA ILE A 66 -8.54 -8.17 11.32
C ILE A 66 -9.82 -7.40 11.01
N PRO A 67 -10.45 -6.71 11.99
CA PRO A 67 -11.56 -5.81 11.75
C PRO A 67 -11.08 -4.63 10.89
N ASP A 68 -11.80 -4.34 9.81
CA ASP A 68 -11.52 -3.19 8.97
C ASP A 68 -12.17 -1.96 9.61
N ASP A 69 -11.36 -0.95 9.93
CA ASP A 69 -11.85 0.35 10.39
C ASP A 69 -12.33 1.14 9.16
N SER A 70 -13.41 0.67 8.55
CA SER A 70 -14.16 1.45 7.56
C SER A 70 -15.16 2.30 8.34
N PRO A 71 -15.01 3.64 8.42
CA PRO A 71 -16.13 4.49 8.78
C PRO A 71 -17.14 4.40 7.61
N ASN A 72 -18.35 4.03 7.98
CA ASN A 72 -19.55 3.92 7.15
C ASN A 72 -19.80 5.17 6.29
#